data_AF-W4SBK3-F1
#
_entry.id   AF-W4SBK3-F1
#
_cell.length_a   1.000
_cell.length_b   1.000
_cell.length_c   1.000
_cell.angle_alpha   90.00
_cell.angle_beta   90.00
_cell.angle_gamma   90.00
#
_symmetry.space_group_name_H-M   'P 1'
#
loop_
_entity.id
_entity.type
_entity.pdbx_description
1 polymer ?
#
loop_
_entity_poly.entity_id
_entity_poly.type
_entity_poly.pdbx_seq_one_letter_code
_entity_poly.pdbx_strand_id
1 'polypeptide(L)'
;MAAKLWEDTVVTALRDAQWMNCKGHALPQTFPPGFVKLDGNAESALGDLLYSSGERYYLIEVKSGRPDISSEWIDSDGKYKPKKIYSSLTFLWKELEKASSQKNDPDTGFYRNAILQSAACHYFSYWNEWTLGNIATGEVVVEPYIAACLDLLDLKLAPNKFGIRPWNNNNFLLGREINGEILAGKALAVQKMLSESYRGFAVAKKNGILHTKNSYPLGLPLPQFQDYINTLTDTAGKGELDIHAIVLSNTGRVFKAVSSTAELRNFLTPDLLETKSPEQKLILINQSNPSSLRSTAGKPKNGSSKS
;
A
#
# COMPACT_ATOMS: atom_id res chain seq x y z
N MET A 1 2.61 23.01 -7.27
CA MET A 1 3.95 22.41 -7.11
C MET A 1 4.29 22.02 -5.66
N ALA A 2 3.62 22.59 -4.63
CA ALA A 2 3.87 22.22 -3.22
C ALA A 2 3.31 20.85 -2.78
N ALA A 3 2.19 20.39 -3.34
CA ALA A 3 1.56 19.11 -2.97
C ALA A 3 2.46 17.88 -3.19
N LYS A 4 3.20 17.84 -4.33
CA LYS A 4 4.14 16.75 -4.63
C LYS A 4 5.29 16.64 -3.62
N LEU A 5 5.79 17.76 -3.09
CA LEU A 5 6.89 17.76 -2.12
C LEU A 5 6.47 17.16 -0.76
N TRP A 6 5.22 17.39 -0.35
CA TRP A 6 4.70 16.82 0.90
C TRP A 6 4.43 15.33 0.77
N GLU A 7 3.89 14.90 -0.37
CA GLU A 7 3.74 13.47 -0.68
C GLU A 7 5.09 12.76 -0.65
N ASP A 8 6.12 13.31 -1.32
CA ASP A 8 7.49 12.77 -1.29
C ASP A 8 8.08 12.70 0.14
N THR A 9 7.73 13.66 1.00
CA THR A 9 8.14 13.67 2.41
C THR A 9 7.43 12.57 3.21
N VAL A 10 6.13 12.35 2.96
CA VAL A 10 5.37 11.25 3.58
C VAL A 10 5.90 9.89 3.12
N VAL A 11 6.21 9.72 1.82
CA VAL A 11 6.88 8.52 1.29
C VAL A 11 8.21 8.27 2.00
N THR A 12 9.00 9.33 2.18
CA THR A 12 10.29 9.27 2.90
C THR A 12 10.09 8.85 4.35
N ALA A 13 9.09 9.39 5.05
CA ALA A 13 8.79 9.02 6.43
C ALA A 13 8.29 7.56 6.56
N LEU A 14 7.48 7.08 5.62
CA LEU A 14 7.06 5.67 5.55
C LEU A 14 8.27 4.74 5.40
N ARG A 15 9.21 5.11 4.53
CA ARG A 15 10.49 4.40 4.32
C ARG A 15 11.38 4.42 5.57
N ASP A 16 11.46 5.55 6.26
CA ASP A 16 12.31 5.65 7.45
C ASP A 16 11.69 4.90 8.65
N ALA A 17 10.36 4.93 8.80
CA ALA A 17 9.64 4.16 9.80
C ALA A 17 9.77 2.64 9.57
N GLN A 18 9.75 2.23 8.30
CA GLN A 18 10.09 0.87 7.88
C GLN A 18 11.50 0.49 8.34
N TRP A 19 12.51 1.30 8.00
CA TRP A 19 13.90 1.06 8.37
C TRP A 19 14.10 0.86 9.87
N MET A 20 13.50 1.75 10.68
CA MET A 20 13.62 1.69 12.14
C MET A 20 12.97 0.44 12.76
N ASN A 21 12.06 -0.21 12.05
CA ASN A 21 11.33 -1.39 12.53
C ASN A 21 11.88 -2.73 11.98
N CYS A 22 12.91 -2.70 11.12
CA CYS A 22 13.66 -3.90 10.72
C CYS A 22 14.41 -4.49 11.94
N LYS A 23 13.73 -5.26 12.79
CA LYS A 23 14.34 -5.93 13.95
C LYS A 23 15.12 -7.16 13.53
N GLY A 24 16.38 -7.25 13.95
CA GLY A 24 17.06 -8.52 14.28
C GLY A 24 17.50 -9.44 13.13
N HIS A 25 17.20 -9.15 11.88
CA HIS A 25 17.78 -9.87 10.75
C HIS A 25 18.98 -9.08 10.24
N ALA A 26 20.16 -9.40 10.80
CA ALA A 26 21.48 -8.88 10.41
C ALA A 26 21.38 -7.49 9.77
N LEU A 27 21.43 -6.41 10.58
CA LEU A 27 21.79 -5.10 10.04
C LEU A 27 23.02 -5.35 9.18
N PRO A 28 22.95 -5.27 7.85
CA PRO A 28 24.14 -5.47 7.07
C PRO A 28 25.07 -4.35 7.55
N GLN A 29 26.33 -4.66 7.86
CA GLN A 29 27.33 -3.61 8.07
C GLN A 29 27.53 -2.73 6.83
N THR A 30 26.80 -3.03 5.76
CA THR A 30 26.61 -2.24 4.57
C THR A 30 25.27 -1.49 4.64
N PHE A 31 25.26 -0.26 4.13
CA PHE A 31 24.11 0.47 3.59
C PHE A 31 22.95 -0.44 3.12
N PRO A 32 21.68 0.06 3.21
CA PRO A 32 20.45 -0.73 3.23
C PRO A 32 20.50 -2.00 2.36
N PRO A 33 20.06 -3.18 2.87
CA PRO A 33 19.93 -4.35 2.02
C PRO A 33 19.09 -3.95 0.81
N GLY A 34 19.65 -4.20 -0.37
CA GLY A 34 19.30 -3.55 -1.62
C GLY A 34 17.80 -3.29 -1.72
N PHE A 35 17.46 -2.00 -1.72
CA PHE A 35 16.17 -1.52 -2.17
C PHE A 35 15.83 -2.26 -3.47
N VAL A 36 14.80 -3.08 -3.43
CA VAL A 36 14.24 -3.69 -4.63
C VAL A 36 13.43 -2.61 -5.34
N LYS A 37 14.12 -1.71 -6.04
CA LYS A 37 13.54 -1.05 -7.21
C LYS A 37 13.33 -2.17 -8.21
N LEU A 38 12.07 -2.54 -8.45
CA LEU A 38 11.73 -3.68 -9.30
C LEU A 38 11.96 -3.32 -10.77
N ASP A 39 13.23 -3.31 -11.17
CA ASP A 39 13.66 -3.37 -12.57
C ASP A 39 14.37 -4.71 -12.81
N GLY A 40 13.72 -5.60 -13.55
CA GLY A 40 14.29 -6.69 -14.36
C GLY A 40 14.91 -7.92 -13.69
N ASN A 41 15.53 -7.82 -12.51
CA ASN A 41 16.22 -8.95 -11.84
C ASN A 41 15.77 -9.21 -10.39
N ALA A 42 14.93 -8.33 -9.84
CA ALA A 42 14.51 -8.40 -8.45
C ALA A 42 13.23 -9.23 -8.23
N GLU A 43 12.64 -9.78 -9.29
CA GLU A 43 11.38 -10.53 -9.28
C GLU A 43 11.53 -11.94 -8.69
N SER A 44 12.65 -12.62 -8.96
CA SER A 44 12.94 -13.94 -8.37
C SER A 44 13.22 -13.85 -6.86
N ALA A 45 13.86 -12.77 -6.42
CA ALA A 45 14.11 -12.49 -5.00
C ALA A 45 12.85 -12.02 -4.25
N LEU A 46 11.93 -11.35 -4.96
CA LEU A 46 10.62 -10.98 -4.41
C LEU A 46 9.80 -12.23 -4.09
N GLY A 47 9.82 -13.26 -4.94
CA GLY A 47 9.13 -14.53 -4.70
C GLY A 47 9.54 -15.17 -3.37
N ASP A 48 10.83 -15.40 -3.14
CA ASP A 48 11.34 -16.02 -1.90
C ASP A 48 11.04 -15.19 -0.63
N LEU A 49 11.00 -13.87 -0.78
CA LEU A 49 10.78 -12.94 0.31
C LEU A 49 9.29 -12.81 0.68
N LEU A 50 8.40 -12.85 -0.32
CA LEU A 50 6.95 -12.72 -0.14
C LEU A 50 6.34 -13.84 0.71
N TYR A 51 6.91 -15.05 0.66
CA TYR A 51 6.42 -16.23 1.38
C TYR A 51 7.02 -16.41 2.78
N SER A 52 7.74 -15.42 3.29
CA SER A 52 8.30 -15.54 4.64
C SER A 52 7.18 -15.59 5.70
N SER A 53 7.34 -16.49 6.67
CA SER A 53 6.30 -16.76 7.68
C SER A 53 6.04 -15.53 8.55
N GLY A 54 4.76 -15.14 8.69
CA GLY A 54 4.32 -14.08 9.61
C GLY A 54 4.29 -12.66 9.04
N GLU A 55 4.65 -12.46 7.77
CA GLU A 55 4.60 -11.14 7.14
C GLU A 55 3.17 -10.64 6.87
N ARG A 56 3.00 -9.33 7.00
CA ARG A 56 1.74 -8.62 6.84
C ARG A 56 1.90 -7.42 5.93
N TYR A 57 0.99 -7.29 4.99
CA TYR A 57 1.05 -6.35 3.88
C TYR A 57 0.02 -5.25 4.05
N TYR A 58 0.40 -4.05 3.59
CA TYR A 58 -0.37 -2.83 3.62
C TYR A 58 -0.46 -2.25 2.20
N LEU A 59 -1.62 -1.69 1.86
CA LEU A 59 -1.82 -0.81 0.72
C LEU A 59 -2.00 0.61 1.25
N ILE A 60 -1.07 1.50 0.95
CA ILE A 60 -1.02 2.85 1.52
C ILE A 60 -1.16 3.87 0.40
N GLU A 61 -2.24 4.64 0.40
CA GLU A 61 -2.40 5.79 -0.46
C GLU A 61 -1.86 7.05 0.23
N VAL A 62 -0.94 7.75 -0.42
CA VAL A 62 -0.27 8.92 0.16
C VAL A 62 -1.02 10.18 -0.22
N LYS A 63 -1.21 11.08 0.75
CA LYS A 63 -1.76 12.42 0.59
C LYS A 63 -0.88 13.43 1.33
N SER A 64 -0.93 14.70 0.93
CA SER A 64 -0.26 15.76 1.67
C SER A 64 -0.85 15.96 3.07
N GLY A 65 -2.18 16.04 3.18
CA GLY A 65 -2.90 16.17 4.43
C GLY A 65 -4.25 15.47 4.42
N ARG A 66 -4.91 15.43 5.58
CA ARG A 66 -6.23 14.80 5.72
C ARG A 66 -7.31 15.39 4.79
N PRO A 67 -7.40 16.72 4.56
CA PRO A 67 -8.41 17.29 3.66
C PRO A 67 -8.30 16.78 2.21
N ASP A 68 -7.08 16.43 1.77
CA ASP A 68 -6.81 15.98 0.40
C ASP A 68 -7.33 14.57 0.11
N ILE A 69 -7.75 13.83 1.14
CA ILE A 69 -8.40 12.52 0.98
C ILE A 69 -9.68 12.64 0.15
N SER A 70 -10.38 13.77 0.22
CA SER A 70 -11.58 14.02 -0.58
C SER A 70 -11.34 13.96 -2.10
N SER A 71 -10.09 14.10 -2.56
CA SER A 71 -9.70 13.89 -3.96
C SER A 71 -9.99 12.48 -4.50
N GLU A 72 -10.31 11.53 -3.63
CA GLU A 72 -10.77 10.19 -4.01
C GLU A 72 -12.18 10.19 -4.62
N TRP A 73 -13.00 11.19 -4.29
CA TRP A 73 -14.35 11.33 -4.83
C TRP A 73 -14.71 12.71 -5.36
N ILE A 74 -13.80 13.66 -5.27
CA ILE A 74 -13.95 15.02 -5.76
C ILE A 74 -12.79 15.34 -6.71
N ASP A 75 -13.08 15.86 -7.89
CA ASP A 75 -12.04 16.32 -8.81
C ASP A 75 -11.53 17.73 -8.45
N SER A 76 -10.56 18.24 -9.21
CA SER A 76 -9.99 19.57 -9.00
C SER A 76 -11.00 20.71 -9.13
N ASP A 77 -12.13 20.48 -9.79
CA ASP A 77 -13.20 21.46 -9.98
C ASP A 77 -14.25 21.40 -8.85
N GLY A 78 -14.04 20.55 -7.84
CA GLY A 78 -15.01 20.34 -6.77
C GLY A 78 -16.19 19.46 -7.15
N LYS A 79 -16.16 18.79 -8.32
CA LYS A 79 -17.26 17.94 -8.79
C LYS A 79 -17.08 16.52 -8.29
N TYR A 80 -18.22 15.88 -8.00
CA TYR A 80 -18.23 14.48 -7.56
C TYR A 80 -17.81 13.56 -8.72
N LYS A 81 -16.60 13.03 -8.64
CA LYS A 81 -15.99 12.15 -9.65
C LYS A 81 -15.19 11.05 -8.95
N PRO A 82 -15.85 9.98 -8.49
CA PRO A 82 -15.20 8.93 -7.72
C PRO A 82 -14.18 8.15 -8.53
N LYS A 83 -12.98 7.98 -7.95
CA LYS A 83 -11.98 7.03 -8.45
C LYS A 83 -12.53 5.60 -8.33
N LYS A 84 -12.00 4.65 -9.11
CA LYS A 84 -12.54 3.28 -9.11
C LYS A 84 -12.32 2.55 -7.78
N ILE A 85 -11.22 2.76 -7.08
CA ILE A 85 -10.97 2.12 -5.78
C ILE A 85 -12.02 2.57 -4.77
N TYR A 86 -12.25 3.88 -4.67
CA TYR A 86 -13.35 4.46 -3.90
C TYR A 86 -14.72 3.91 -4.32
N SER A 87 -14.98 3.86 -5.64
CA SER A 87 -16.23 3.30 -6.19
C SER A 87 -16.44 1.83 -5.84
N SER A 88 -15.37 1.04 -5.82
CA SER A 88 -15.39 -0.39 -5.51
C SER A 88 -15.71 -0.63 -4.05
N LEU A 89 -15.06 0.10 -3.14
CA LEU A 89 -15.42 0.06 -1.72
C LEU A 89 -16.82 0.61 -1.45
N THR A 90 -17.26 1.63 -2.20
CA THR A 90 -18.63 2.13 -2.15
C THR A 90 -19.64 1.05 -2.53
N PHE A 91 -19.35 0.27 -3.57
CA PHE A 91 -20.18 -0.87 -3.99
C PHE A 91 -20.25 -1.94 -2.90
N LEU A 92 -19.09 -2.41 -2.42
CA LEU A 92 -19.01 -3.44 -1.38
C LEU A 92 -19.73 -3.02 -0.09
N TRP A 93 -19.61 -1.76 0.30
CA TRP A 93 -20.29 -1.22 1.48
C TRP A 93 -21.81 -1.22 1.33
N LYS A 94 -22.33 -0.84 0.16
CA LYS A 94 -23.78 -0.86 -0.13
C LYS A 94 -24.34 -2.27 -0.20
N GLU A 95 -23.63 -3.19 -0.84
CA GLU A 95 -24.08 -4.59 -0.88
C GLU A 95 -24.03 -5.20 0.52
N LEU A 96 -23.07 -4.83 1.38
CA LEU A 96 -23.09 -5.21 2.79
C LEU A 96 -24.34 -4.69 3.52
N GLU A 97 -24.68 -3.40 3.34
CA GLU A 97 -25.87 -2.79 3.93
C GLU A 97 -27.15 -3.52 3.49
N LYS A 98 -27.27 -3.79 2.19
CA LYS A 98 -28.40 -4.49 1.58
C LYS A 98 -28.50 -5.94 2.04
N ALA A 99 -27.40 -6.69 1.99
CA ALA A 99 -27.35 -8.08 2.43
C ALA A 99 -27.69 -8.20 3.93
N SER A 100 -27.19 -7.29 4.76
CA SER A 100 -27.46 -7.27 6.20
C SER A 100 -28.91 -6.90 6.56
N SER A 101 -29.64 -6.28 5.62
CA SER A 101 -31.07 -5.99 5.77
C SER A 101 -31.95 -7.20 5.41
N GLN A 102 -31.38 -8.20 4.72
CA GLN A 102 -32.04 -9.43 4.34
C GLN A 102 -31.71 -10.54 5.35
N LYS A 103 -32.71 -11.36 5.71
CA LYS A 103 -32.50 -12.45 6.66
C LYS A 103 -31.72 -13.58 5.98
N ASN A 104 -30.54 -13.92 6.52
CA ASN A 104 -29.68 -15.02 6.07
C ASN A 104 -29.17 -14.88 4.62
N ASP A 105 -28.90 -13.66 4.15
CA ASP A 105 -28.24 -13.47 2.86
C ASP A 105 -26.84 -14.13 2.89
N PRO A 106 -26.57 -15.10 2.00
CA PRO A 106 -25.35 -15.91 2.00
C PRO A 106 -24.08 -15.07 1.76
N ASP A 107 -24.21 -13.90 1.11
CA ASP A 107 -23.08 -13.06 0.71
C ASP A 107 -22.71 -12.04 1.80
N THR A 108 -23.51 -11.91 2.87
CA THR A 108 -23.23 -11.02 4.01
C THR A 108 -21.82 -11.25 4.57
N GLY A 109 -21.39 -12.53 4.66
CA GLY A 109 -20.06 -12.89 5.14
C GLY A 109 -18.94 -12.37 4.23
N PHE A 110 -19.12 -12.50 2.91
CA PHE A 110 -18.17 -12.03 1.91
C PHE A 110 -17.98 -10.51 1.98
N TYR A 111 -19.07 -9.74 1.89
CA TYR A 111 -18.97 -8.27 1.92
C TYR A 111 -18.41 -7.77 3.26
N ARG A 112 -18.80 -8.40 4.37
CA ARG A 112 -18.25 -8.07 5.69
C ARG A 112 -16.75 -8.32 5.75
N ASN A 113 -16.28 -9.44 5.19
CA ASN A 113 -14.86 -9.77 5.14
C ASN A 113 -14.08 -8.76 4.29
N ALA A 114 -14.58 -8.38 3.11
CA ALA A 114 -13.92 -7.40 2.24
C ALA A 114 -13.76 -6.03 2.93
N ILE A 115 -14.77 -5.58 3.68
CA ILE A 115 -14.69 -4.34 4.46
C ILE A 115 -13.70 -4.44 5.62
N LEU A 116 -13.64 -5.58 6.31
CA LEU A 116 -12.67 -5.81 7.38
C LEU A 116 -11.24 -5.89 6.83
N GLN A 117 -11.03 -6.52 5.69
CA GLN A 117 -9.76 -6.55 4.97
C GLN A 117 -9.31 -5.14 4.59
N SER A 118 -10.23 -4.32 4.06
CA SER A 118 -9.98 -2.90 3.78
C SER A 118 -9.52 -2.16 5.04
N ALA A 119 -10.24 -2.27 6.15
CA ALA A 119 -9.87 -1.62 7.40
C ALA A 119 -8.54 -2.13 8.00
N ALA A 120 -8.15 -3.37 7.69
CA ALA A 120 -6.94 -4.00 8.17
C ALA A 120 -5.69 -3.67 7.36
N CYS A 121 -5.78 -3.40 6.05
CA CYS A 121 -4.57 -3.21 5.23
C CYS A 121 -4.58 -1.97 4.34
N HIS A 122 -5.74 -1.37 4.06
CA HIS A 122 -5.85 -0.25 3.14
C HIS A 122 -5.92 1.06 3.93
N TYR A 123 -4.88 1.88 3.81
CA TYR A 123 -4.66 3.07 4.62
C TYR A 123 -4.44 4.30 3.75
N PHE A 124 -4.86 5.46 4.24
CA PHE A 124 -4.24 6.72 3.85
C PHE A 124 -3.04 6.99 4.74
N SER A 125 -1.99 7.58 4.19
CA SER A 125 -0.89 8.16 4.94
C SER A 125 -0.73 9.64 4.61
N TYR A 126 -0.63 10.49 5.63
CA TYR A 126 -0.55 11.94 5.46
C TYR A 126 0.14 12.62 6.64
N TRP A 127 0.53 13.89 6.47
CA TRP A 127 1.02 14.73 7.55
C TRP A 127 -0.13 15.23 8.41
N ASN A 128 -0.17 14.83 9.68
CA ASN A 128 -1.14 15.31 10.66
C ASN A 128 -0.53 16.46 11.46
N GLU A 129 -0.90 17.68 11.09
CA GLU A 129 -0.48 18.89 11.79
C GLU A 129 -1.27 19.09 13.10
N TRP A 130 -0.56 19.51 14.15
CA TRP A 130 -1.09 19.81 15.47
C TRP A 130 -0.20 20.85 16.16
N THR A 131 -0.74 21.55 17.14
CA THR A 131 -0.01 22.60 17.87
C THR A 131 0.34 22.15 19.29
N LEU A 132 1.60 22.38 19.67
CA LEU A 132 2.04 22.25 21.06
C LEU A 132 2.29 23.66 21.60
N GLY A 133 1.26 24.24 22.22
CA GLY A 133 1.26 25.67 22.57
C GLY A 133 1.30 26.53 21.30
N ASN A 134 2.37 27.31 21.12
CA ASN A 134 2.56 28.19 19.96
C ASN A 134 3.38 27.55 18.83
N ILE A 135 3.79 26.28 18.97
CA ILE A 135 4.64 25.59 17.99
C ILE A 135 3.74 24.75 17.10
N ALA A 136 3.70 25.08 15.80
CA ALA A 136 3.15 24.20 14.78
C ALA A 136 4.09 23.00 14.61
N THR A 137 3.56 21.80 14.82
CA THR A 137 4.27 20.54 14.69
C THR A 137 3.36 19.51 14.04
N GLY A 138 3.78 18.26 13.96
CA GLY A 138 3.03 17.21 13.29
C GLY A 138 3.72 15.87 13.35
N GLU A 139 3.01 14.87 12.90
CA GLU A 139 3.56 13.55 12.65
C GLU A 139 2.91 12.93 11.41
N VAL A 140 3.62 12.02 10.76
CA VAL A 140 3.03 11.22 9.68
C VAL A 140 2.22 10.10 10.31
N VAL A 141 0.95 10.02 9.92
CA VAL A 141 -0.01 9.06 10.45
C VAL A 141 -0.60 8.22 9.34
N VAL A 142 -1.15 7.07 9.73
CA VAL A 142 -2.04 6.27 8.91
C VAL A 142 -3.47 6.30 9.46
N GLU A 143 -4.46 6.33 8.57
CA GLU A 143 -5.89 6.22 8.89
C GLU A 143 -6.52 5.15 7.96
N PRO A 144 -7.39 4.24 8.45
CA PRO A 144 -8.04 3.25 7.58
C PRO A 144 -8.79 3.95 6.44
N TYR A 145 -8.58 3.50 5.20
CA TYR A 145 -9.17 4.11 4.01
C TYR A 145 -10.69 4.24 4.16
N ILE A 146 -11.35 3.13 4.52
CA ILE A 146 -12.79 3.10 4.74
C ILE A 146 -13.25 4.06 5.86
N ALA A 147 -12.44 4.23 6.92
CA ALA A 147 -12.77 5.11 8.04
C ALA A 147 -12.71 6.58 7.63
N ALA A 148 -11.62 6.98 6.93
CA ALA A 148 -11.47 8.33 6.43
C ALA A 148 -12.58 8.68 5.43
N CYS A 149 -12.90 7.76 4.51
CA CYS A 149 -14.00 7.96 3.56
C CYS A 149 -15.37 8.11 4.22
N LEU A 150 -15.64 7.35 5.29
CA LEU A 150 -16.88 7.48 6.08
C LEU A 150 -16.97 8.84 6.78
N ASP A 151 -15.84 9.32 7.32
CA ASP A 151 -15.79 10.54 8.14
C ASP A 151 -15.79 11.83 7.32
N LEU A 152 -15.15 11.81 6.14
CA LEU A 152 -14.97 12.98 5.29
C LEU A 152 -16.06 13.14 4.21
N LEU A 153 -16.98 12.18 4.09
CA LEU A 153 -18.06 12.28 3.11
C LEU A 153 -19.01 13.44 3.45
N ASP A 154 -18.96 14.49 2.65
CA ASP A 154 -19.99 15.54 2.69
C ASP A 154 -21.24 15.11 1.90
N LEU A 155 -22.31 14.80 2.64
CA LEU A 155 -23.59 14.40 2.07
C LEU A 155 -24.27 15.50 1.24
N LYS A 156 -23.85 16.76 1.37
CA LYS A 156 -24.37 17.87 0.55
C LYS A 156 -23.76 17.87 -0.86
N LEU A 157 -22.52 17.40 -1.00
CA LEU A 157 -21.80 17.32 -2.26
C LEU A 157 -21.99 15.97 -2.95
N ALA A 158 -22.19 14.90 -2.18
CA ALA A 158 -22.40 13.57 -2.71
C ALA A 158 -23.83 13.39 -3.28
N PRO A 159 -23.99 13.04 -4.57
CA PRO A 159 -25.31 12.78 -5.14
C PRO A 159 -26.07 11.70 -4.35
N ASN A 160 -27.40 11.80 -4.33
CA ASN A 160 -28.25 10.83 -3.65
C ASN A 160 -27.90 9.40 -4.12
N LYS A 161 -27.66 8.50 -3.16
CA LYS A 161 -27.22 7.11 -3.37
C LYS A 161 -25.75 6.91 -3.76
N PHE A 162 -24.87 7.90 -3.70
CA PHE A 162 -23.43 7.73 -3.91
C PHE A 162 -22.61 7.93 -2.62
N GLY A 163 -21.39 7.38 -2.61
CA GLY A 163 -20.43 7.42 -1.50
C GLY A 163 -20.60 6.34 -0.42
N ILE A 164 -19.57 6.21 0.41
CA ILE A 164 -19.53 5.31 1.58
C ILE A 164 -20.20 6.03 2.75
N ARG A 165 -21.51 5.77 2.95
CA ARG A 165 -22.32 6.50 3.93
C ARG A 165 -22.28 5.84 5.31
N PRO A 166 -22.33 6.61 6.41
CA PRO A 166 -22.45 6.05 7.74
C PRO A 166 -23.66 5.13 7.88
N TRP A 167 -23.42 3.90 8.32
CA TRP A 167 -24.45 2.89 8.55
C TRP A 167 -24.13 2.11 9.82
N ASN A 168 -25.19 1.81 10.60
CA ASN A 168 -25.14 0.98 11.82
C ASN A 168 -24.15 1.48 12.90
N ASN A 169 -23.86 2.78 12.93
CA ASN A 169 -22.96 3.44 13.91
C ASN A 169 -21.59 2.74 14.07
N ASN A 170 -21.11 2.12 12.99
CA ASN A 170 -19.81 1.45 12.97
C ASN A 170 -18.70 2.48 12.76
N ASN A 171 -17.62 2.32 13.51
CA ASN A 171 -16.36 3.04 13.32
C ASN A 171 -15.20 2.04 13.26
N PHE A 172 -14.16 2.42 12.55
CA PHE A 172 -12.91 1.67 12.48
C PHE A 172 -11.82 2.52 13.13
N LEU A 173 -11.19 1.97 14.16
CA LEU A 173 -10.19 2.65 14.97
C LEU A 173 -8.88 1.86 14.97
N LEU A 174 -7.78 2.56 15.19
CA LEU A 174 -6.43 2.00 15.32
C LEU A 174 -5.90 2.28 16.72
N GLY A 175 -5.30 1.28 17.36
CA GLY A 175 -4.84 1.45 18.74
C GLY A 175 -4.28 0.19 19.36
N ARG A 176 -4.32 0.12 20.68
CA ARG A 176 -3.94 -1.07 21.44
C ARG A 176 -4.84 -1.24 22.67
N GLU A 177 -4.89 -2.46 23.17
CA GLU A 177 -5.52 -2.75 24.45
C GLU A 177 -4.49 -2.65 25.57
N ILE A 178 -4.83 -1.95 26.66
CA ILE A 178 -4.01 -1.84 27.87
C ILE A 178 -4.92 -2.15 29.05
N ASN A 179 -4.58 -3.18 29.82
CA ASN A 179 -5.34 -3.56 31.03
C ASN A 179 -6.86 -3.75 30.79
N GLY A 180 -7.25 -4.28 29.62
CA GLY A 180 -8.65 -4.46 29.25
C GLY A 180 -9.34 -3.22 28.67
N GLU A 181 -8.65 -2.08 28.60
CA GLU A 181 -9.16 -0.85 28.00
C GLU A 181 -8.56 -0.61 26.61
N ILE A 182 -9.41 -0.19 25.67
CA ILE A 182 -8.99 0.12 24.30
C ILE A 182 -8.59 1.59 24.22
N LEU A 183 -7.29 1.83 24.01
CA LEU A 183 -6.76 3.14 23.65
C LEU A 183 -6.60 3.20 22.14
N ALA A 184 -7.59 3.77 21.46
CA ALA A 184 -7.63 3.84 20.01
C ALA A 184 -8.12 5.20 19.49
N GLY A 185 -7.66 5.57 18.30
CA GLY A 185 -8.05 6.77 17.56
C GLY A 185 -8.36 6.44 16.10
N LYS A 186 -8.75 7.46 15.33
CA LYS A 186 -8.97 7.31 13.88
C LYS A 186 -7.66 7.11 13.13
N ALA A 187 -6.63 7.84 13.54
CA ALA A 187 -5.30 7.79 12.96
C ALA A 187 -4.27 7.28 13.96
N LEU A 188 -3.18 6.71 13.44
CA LEU A 188 -2.09 6.13 14.19
C LEU A 188 -0.75 6.55 13.57
N ALA A 189 0.24 6.93 14.39
CA ALA A 189 1.59 7.19 13.89
C ALA A 189 2.14 5.98 13.09
N VAL A 190 2.79 6.23 11.96
CA VAL A 190 3.29 5.16 11.06
C VAL A 190 4.14 4.13 11.82
N GLN A 191 5.01 4.57 12.73
CA GLN A 191 5.89 3.67 13.49
C GLN A 191 5.09 2.67 14.34
N LYS A 192 3.91 3.08 14.83
CA LYS A 192 3.04 2.22 15.63
C LYS A 192 2.30 1.21 14.76
N MET A 193 1.99 1.52 13.50
CA MET A 193 1.33 0.59 12.57
C MET A 193 2.14 -0.69 12.36
N LEU A 194 3.47 -0.59 12.38
CA LEU A 194 4.40 -1.70 12.15
C LEU A 194 4.64 -2.55 13.41
N SER A 195 4.10 -2.14 14.56
CA SER A 195 4.23 -2.86 15.82
C SER A 195 3.11 -3.88 16.00
N GLU A 196 3.45 -5.11 16.37
CA GLU A 196 2.50 -6.19 16.66
C GLU A 196 1.57 -5.89 17.84
N SER A 197 1.95 -4.94 18.72
CA SER A 197 1.11 -4.52 19.85
C SER A 197 -0.08 -3.65 19.43
N TYR A 198 -0.08 -3.14 18.19
CA TYR A 198 -1.17 -2.32 17.67
C TYR A 198 -2.10 -3.14 16.77
N ARG A 199 -3.39 -2.79 16.83
CA ARG A 199 -4.49 -3.51 16.21
C ARG A 199 -5.51 -2.54 15.64
N GLY A 200 -6.30 -3.04 14.72
CA GLY A 200 -7.51 -2.38 14.26
C GLY A 200 -8.72 -2.89 15.02
N PHE A 201 -9.67 -2.00 15.26
CA PHE A 201 -10.91 -2.27 15.99
C PHE A 201 -12.09 -1.83 15.15
N ALA A 202 -13.01 -2.74 14.88
CA ALA A 202 -14.35 -2.37 14.43
C ALA A 202 -15.21 -2.19 15.69
N VAL A 203 -15.71 -0.99 15.91
CA VAL A 203 -16.49 -0.63 17.10
C VAL A 203 -17.86 -0.11 16.69
N ALA A 204 -18.87 -0.34 17.51
CA ALA A 204 -20.20 0.24 17.34
C ALA A 204 -20.52 1.13 18.53
N LYS A 205 -21.02 2.35 18.28
CA LYS A 205 -21.48 3.23 19.35
C LYS A 205 -22.93 2.89 19.72
N LYS A 206 -23.17 2.48 20.97
CA LYS A 206 -24.51 2.25 21.53
C LYS A 206 -24.66 3.06 22.81
N ASN A 207 -25.70 3.90 22.90
CA ASN A 207 -25.98 4.74 24.07
C ASN A 207 -24.79 5.58 24.54
N GLY A 208 -23.99 6.10 23.59
CA GLY A 208 -22.77 6.86 23.91
C GLY A 208 -21.52 6.02 24.14
N ILE A 209 -21.65 4.71 24.40
CA ILE A 209 -20.57 3.78 24.74
C ILE A 209 -20.08 3.06 23.48
N LEU A 210 -18.76 2.95 23.33
CA LEU A 210 -18.14 2.17 22.26
C LEU A 210 -18.09 0.68 22.65
N HIS A 211 -18.62 -0.17 21.78
CA HIS A 211 -18.55 -1.61 21.92
C HIS A 211 -17.74 -2.21 20.79
N THR A 212 -16.69 -2.95 21.15
CA THR A 212 -15.89 -3.70 20.17
C THR A 212 -16.71 -4.80 19.54
N LYS A 213 -16.76 -4.81 18.21
CA LYS A 213 -17.39 -5.84 17.39
C LYS A 213 -16.37 -6.78 16.79
N ASN A 214 -15.17 -6.28 16.51
CA ASN A 214 -14.07 -7.08 16.03
C ASN A 214 -12.74 -6.43 16.41
N SER A 215 -11.70 -7.26 16.58
CA SER A 215 -10.31 -6.81 16.69
C SER A 215 -9.46 -7.64 15.74
N TYR A 216 -8.66 -6.98 14.91
CA TYR A 216 -7.84 -7.60 13.89
C TYR A 216 -6.43 -7.03 13.93
N PRO A 217 -5.39 -7.82 13.60
CA PRO A 217 -4.04 -7.29 13.51
C PRO A 217 -3.92 -6.38 12.28
N LEU A 218 -3.01 -5.41 12.33
CA LEU A 218 -2.76 -4.49 11.22
C LEU A 218 -2.03 -5.21 10.08
N GLY A 219 -2.36 -4.86 8.85
CA GLY A 219 -1.96 -5.52 7.62
C GLY A 219 -2.74 -6.80 7.35
N LEU A 220 -2.43 -7.48 6.26
CA LEU A 220 -2.98 -8.80 5.94
C LEU A 220 -1.85 -9.77 5.58
N PRO A 221 -1.93 -11.05 5.98
CA PRO A 221 -1.08 -12.09 5.41
C PRO A 221 -1.22 -12.12 3.89
N LEU A 222 -0.16 -12.53 3.20
CA LEU A 222 -0.08 -12.47 1.75
C LEU A 222 -1.32 -13.02 1.01
N PRO A 223 -1.85 -14.22 1.32
CA PRO A 223 -3.03 -14.74 0.62
C PRO A 223 -4.26 -13.83 0.78
N GLN A 224 -4.51 -13.35 2.00
CA GLN A 224 -5.64 -12.47 2.30
C GLN A 224 -5.47 -11.09 1.67
N PHE A 225 -4.23 -10.62 1.55
CA PHE A 225 -3.91 -9.37 0.87
C PHE A 225 -4.20 -9.49 -0.64
N GLN A 226 -3.74 -10.56 -1.30
CA GLN A 226 -4.06 -10.82 -2.72
C GLN A 226 -5.57 -10.96 -2.94
N ASP A 227 -6.28 -11.69 -2.07
CA ASP A 227 -7.74 -11.83 -2.15
C ASP A 227 -8.45 -10.47 -2.08
N TYR A 228 -7.99 -9.59 -1.21
CA TYR A 228 -8.51 -8.23 -1.10
C TYR A 228 -8.23 -7.41 -2.36
N ILE A 229 -7.01 -7.47 -2.90
CA ILE A 229 -6.65 -6.79 -4.15
C ILE A 229 -7.49 -7.30 -5.33
N ASN A 230 -7.68 -8.62 -5.45
CA ASN A 230 -8.53 -9.22 -6.47
C ASN A 230 -9.96 -8.71 -6.32
N THR A 231 -10.51 -8.74 -5.11
CA THR A 231 -11.86 -8.23 -4.81
C THR A 231 -12.03 -6.77 -5.25
N LEU A 232 -11.08 -5.89 -4.90
CA LEU A 232 -11.12 -4.48 -5.32
C LEU A 232 -11.07 -4.33 -6.83
N THR A 233 -10.15 -5.03 -7.48
CA THR A 233 -9.90 -4.87 -8.92
C THR A 233 -11.00 -5.51 -9.78
N ASP A 234 -11.57 -6.62 -9.35
CA ASP A 234 -12.71 -7.26 -10.02
C ASP A 234 -13.99 -6.42 -9.88
N THR A 235 -14.21 -5.83 -8.69
CA THR A 235 -15.34 -4.91 -8.45
C THR A 235 -15.21 -3.64 -9.30
N ALA A 236 -13.99 -3.16 -9.54
CA ALA A 236 -13.73 -1.98 -10.37
C ALA A 236 -14.07 -2.19 -11.87
N GLY A 237 -14.28 -3.44 -12.31
CA GLY A 237 -14.58 -3.80 -13.69
C GLY A 237 -13.38 -3.71 -14.64
N LYS A 238 -13.64 -3.81 -15.95
CA LYS A 238 -12.58 -3.79 -16.98
C LYS A 238 -11.98 -2.38 -17.13
N GLY A 239 -10.65 -2.31 -17.19
CA GLY A 239 -9.88 -1.10 -17.48
C GLY A 239 -8.84 -0.80 -16.41
N GLU A 240 -7.58 -0.78 -16.82
CA GLU A 240 -6.44 -0.34 -16.01
C GLU A 240 -6.63 1.11 -15.58
N LEU A 241 -6.15 1.45 -14.40
CA LEU A 241 -6.17 2.81 -13.90
C LEU A 241 -4.87 3.17 -13.22
N ASP A 242 -4.54 4.43 -13.32
CA ASP A 242 -3.51 5.05 -12.52
C ASP A 242 -3.95 5.10 -11.05
N ILE A 243 -3.15 4.50 -10.18
CA ILE A 243 -3.24 4.64 -8.72
C ILE A 243 -1.91 5.20 -8.21
N HIS A 244 -1.93 5.85 -7.05
CA HIS A 244 -0.72 6.30 -6.38
C HIS A 244 -0.68 5.67 -5.01
N ALA A 245 -0.23 4.41 -4.96
CA ALA A 245 -0.19 3.67 -3.72
C ALA A 245 1.18 3.03 -3.49
N ILE A 246 1.44 2.71 -2.23
CA ILE A 246 2.63 2.01 -1.78
C ILE A 246 2.17 0.68 -1.19
N VAL A 247 2.78 -0.41 -1.64
CA VAL A 247 2.71 -1.69 -0.95
C VAL A 247 3.88 -1.81 0.01
N LEU A 248 3.58 -2.03 1.29
CA LEU A 248 4.54 -2.12 2.38
C LEU A 248 4.32 -3.40 3.18
N SER A 249 5.39 -4.06 3.62
CA SER A 249 5.32 -5.14 4.62
C SER A 249 5.64 -4.63 6.03
N ASN A 250 5.09 -5.25 7.08
CA ASN A 250 5.36 -4.92 8.49
C ASN A 250 6.83 -5.09 8.90
N THR A 251 7.56 -6.01 8.26
CA THR A 251 9.00 -6.24 8.46
C THR A 251 9.88 -5.26 7.70
N GLY A 252 9.28 -4.46 6.82
CA GLY A 252 10.00 -3.58 5.93
C GLY A 252 10.88 -4.27 4.89
N ARG A 253 10.58 -5.51 4.53
CA ARG A 253 11.28 -6.16 3.42
C ARG A 253 10.69 -5.84 2.05
N VAL A 254 9.40 -5.46 2.01
CA VAL A 254 8.71 -5.00 0.81
C VAL A 254 8.38 -3.51 0.93
N PHE A 255 8.77 -2.76 -0.11
CA PHE A 255 8.33 -1.38 -0.36
C PHE A 255 8.24 -1.17 -1.87
N LYS A 256 7.04 -1.09 -2.42
CA LYS A 256 6.81 -0.89 -3.86
C LYS A 256 5.81 0.24 -4.09
N ALA A 257 6.21 1.26 -4.84
CA ALA A 257 5.26 2.19 -5.44
C ALA A 257 4.55 1.49 -6.59
N VAL A 258 3.22 1.49 -6.58
CA VAL A 258 2.39 0.96 -7.66
C VAL A 258 1.68 2.12 -8.34
N SER A 259 1.80 2.16 -9.66
CA SER A 259 1.15 3.17 -10.51
C SER A 259 -0.16 2.71 -11.09
N SER A 260 -0.50 1.41 -11.04
CA SER A 260 -1.75 0.93 -11.62
C SER A 260 -2.44 -0.22 -10.89
N THR A 261 -3.74 -0.39 -11.13
CA THR A 261 -4.50 -1.55 -10.64
C THR A 261 -4.01 -2.87 -11.24
N ALA A 262 -3.44 -2.85 -12.45
CA ALA A 262 -2.80 -4.01 -13.07
C ALA A 262 -1.50 -4.38 -12.36
N GLU A 263 -0.64 -3.39 -12.06
CA GLU A 263 0.56 -3.61 -11.26
C GLU A 263 0.23 -4.12 -9.85
N LEU A 264 -0.82 -3.58 -9.24
CA LEU A 264 -1.28 -4.02 -7.92
C LEU A 264 -1.77 -5.47 -7.94
N ARG A 265 -2.54 -5.86 -8.98
CA ARG A 265 -2.99 -7.24 -9.18
C ARG A 265 -1.84 -8.21 -9.46
N ASN A 266 -0.87 -7.79 -10.27
CA ASN A 266 0.27 -8.61 -10.69
C ASN A 266 1.41 -8.63 -9.67
N PHE A 267 1.35 -7.80 -8.63
CA PHE A 267 2.41 -7.68 -7.64
C PHE A 267 2.73 -9.02 -6.94
N LEU A 268 1.76 -9.95 -6.85
CA LEU A 268 1.91 -11.23 -6.13
C LEU A 268 1.72 -12.47 -7.01
N THR A 269 1.84 -12.33 -8.34
CA THR A 269 1.76 -13.47 -9.28
C THR A 269 3.13 -13.72 -9.92
N PRO A 270 3.97 -14.62 -9.37
CA PRO A 270 5.27 -14.95 -9.95
C PRO A 270 5.17 -15.52 -11.38
N ASP A 271 4.06 -16.18 -11.70
CA ASP A 271 3.91 -17.00 -12.93
C ASP A 271 3.50 -16.20 -14.19
N LEU A 272 3.19 -14.91 -14.07
CA LEU A 272 2.79 -14.06 -15.22
C LEU A 272 3.92 -13.21 -15.79
N LEU A 273 5.12 -13.28 -15.21
CA LEU A 273 6.31 -12.66 -15.79
C LEU A 273 6.91 -13.66 -16.77
N GLU A 274 7.03 -13.28 -18.05
CA GLU A 274 7.62 -14.12 -19.09
C GLU A 274 8.84 -14.87 -18.54
N THR A 275 8.71 -16.20 -18.45
CA THR A 275 9.83 -17.07 -18.11
C THR A 275 10.80 -16.98 -19.28
N LYS A 276 11.72 -16.01 -19.23
CA LYS A 276 12.79 -15.94 -20.22
C LYS A 276 13.50 -17.28 -20.21
N SER A 277 13.55 -17.92 -21.37
CA SER A 277 14.13 -19.25 -21.50
C SER A 277 15.58 -19.24 -21.02
N PRO A 278 16.14 -20.39 -20.60
CA PRO A 278 17.54 -20.49 -20.22
C PRO A 278 18.49 -19.86 -21.28
N GLU A 279 18.14 -19.96 -22.57
CA GLU A 279 18.91 -19.34 -23.65
C GLU A 279 18.85 -17.80 -23.61
N GLN A 280 17.71 -17.19 -23.25
CA GLN A 280 17.57 -15.74 -23.10
C GLN A 280 18.29 -15.19 -21.87
N LYS A 281 18.42 -15.99 -20.80
CA LYS A 281 19.24 -15.65 -19.62
C LYS A 281 20.75 -15.66 -19.93
N LEU A 282 21.18 -16.56 -20.83
CA LEU A 282 22.57 -16.68 -21.27
C LEU A 282 23.05 -15.49 -22.13
N ILE A 283 22.16 -14.87 -22.93
CA ILE A 283 22.49 -13.70 -23.76
C ILE A 283 22.85 -12.48 -22.89
N LEU A 284 22.19 -12.30 -21.74
CA LEU A 284 22.44 -11.18 -20.82
C LEU A 284 23.78 -11.33 -20.06
N ILE A 285 24.21 -12.56 -19.77
CA ILE A 285 25.47 -12.82 -19.05
C ILE A 285 26.68 -12.73 -19.99
N ASN A 286 26.54 -13.12 -21.26
CA ASN A 286 27.65 -13.13 -22.22
C ASN A 286 27.89 -11.80 -22.95
N GLN A 287 27.08 -10.76 -22.70
CA GLN A 287 27.29 -9.42 -23.29
C GLN A 287 28.14 -8.47 -22.42
N SER A 288 28.67 -8.92 -21.27
CA SER A 288 29.79 -8.26 -20.60
C SER A 288 31.13 -8.67 -21.26
N ASN A 289 31.34 -8.16 -22.48
CA ASN A 289 32.58 -8.04 -23.25
C ASN A 289 33.54 -9.25 -23.33
N PRO A 290 33.77 -9.72 -24.56
CA PRO A 290 35.14 -9.90 -25.00
C PRO A 290 35.31 -9.49 -26.47
N SER A 291 35.93 -8.33 -26.73
CA SER A 291 37.07 -8.19 -27.66
C SER A 291 37.26 -6.76 -28.17
N SER A 292 38.31 -6.10 -27.68
CA SER A 292 39.33 -5.60 -28.59
C SER A 292 40.70 -6.01 -28.05
N LEU A 293 40.95 -7.32 -28.09
CA LEU A 293 42.30 -7.87 -28.04
C LEU A 293 43.04 -7.44 -29.30
N ARG A 294 44.23 -6.86 -29.08
CA ARG A 294 45.32 -6.69 -30.05
C ARG A 294 45.51 -7.94 -30.91
N SER A 295 45.77 -7.75 -32.20
CA SER A 295 46.86 -8.42 -32.94
C SER A 295 46.72 -8.20 -34.46
N THR A 296 47.73 -7.59 -35.08
CA THR A 296 48.43 -8.11 -36.29
C THR A 296 49.77 -7.37 -36.38
N ALA A 297 50.87 -8.01 -35.95
CA ALA A 297 51.75 -8.83 -36.79
C ALA A 297 52.44 -8.00 -37.89
N GLY A 298 53.73 -7.72 -37.67
CA GLY A 298 54.60 -7.15 -38.68
C GLY A 298 54.82 -8.09 -39.88
N LYS A 299 55.25 -7.49 -40.99
CA LYS A 299 56.02 -8.16 -42.03
C LYS A 299 57.25 -7.32 -42.42
N PRO A 300 58.32 -7.96 -42.92
CA PRO A 300 59.68 -7.45 -42.79
C PRO A 300 60.31 -6.97 -44.13
N LYS A 301 61.56 -6.48 -43.98
CA LYS A 301 62.69 -6.44 -44.95
C LYS A 301 62.75 -5.32 -46.01
N ASN A 302 63.71 -4.40 -45.86
CA ASN A 302 65.00 -4.33 -46.60
C ASN A 302 65.48 -2.89 -46.85
N GLY A 303 66.73 -2.61 -46.42
CA GLY A 303 67.79 -2.12 -47.31
C GLY A 303 67.90 -0.63 -47.67
N SER A 304 69.01 -0.03 -47.18
CA SER A 304 69.79 1.06 -47.82
C SER A 304 69.12 2.44 -47.88
N SER A 305 69.79 3.59 -47.82
CA SER A 305 71.17 4.01 -47.55
C SER A 305 71.16 5.55 -47.57
N LYS A 306 72.18 6.14 -46.96
CA LYS A 306 72.80 7.43 -47.26
C LYS A 306 72.16 8.72 -46.73
N SER A 307 73.09 9.45 -46.09
CA SER A 307 73.28 10.89 -45.90
C SER A 307 72.21 11.66 -45.13
#